data_AF-A0A0C3F6Y0-F1
#
_entry.id   AF-A0A0C3F6Y0-F1
#
_cell.length_a   1.000
_cell.length_b   1.000
_cell.length_c   1.000
_cell.angle_alpha   90.00
_cell.angle_beta   90.00
_cell.angle_gamma   90.00
#
_symmetry.space_group_name_H-M   'P 1'
#
loop_
_entity.id
_entity.type
_entity.pdbx_description
1 polymer ?
#
loop_
_entity_poly.entity_id
_entity_poly.type
_entity_poly.pdbx_seq_one_letter_code
_entity_poly.pdbx_strand_id
1 'polypeptide(L)'
;MQIVPGQIKSWFYYQKSTKTTKNVPFALWITALRKPPGPAPKRLTPYHFYMRHPDHEQKVSDVFDATWPATGKDHSYTLAFRCDIAKELLAAETDEVRDQLEREGIEHHRKALEEHSVALQAKPSDKPEHQQQACDLLATVVQPLLDGIRAYTGYQVWMMAGAPPEAPGGNFVTVVLHSGKTAEAVPRSFAEWDREGFMKNVVKQFTCYLVETIPKTDGVQADLTNLEAVCITTNSTGDTATTVLRPFLAPVPPAEPPAEQLQKAPI
;
A
#
# COMPACT_ATOMS: atom_id res chain seq x y z
N MET A 1 22.12 -10.33 12.83
CA MET A 1 20.86 -10.78 12.21
C MET A 1 21.09 -10.93 10.72
N GLN A 2 21.22 -12.17 10.22
CA GLN A 2 21.40 -12.45 8.80
C GLN A 2 20.02 -12.74 8.18
N ILE A 3 19.62 -11.95 7.19
CA ILE A 3 18.38 -12.18 6.44
C ILE A 3 18.66 -13.30 5.44
N VAL A 4 17.95 -14.42 5.56
CA VAL A 4 18.14 -15.61 4.74
C VAL A 4 17.57 -15.37 3.32
N PRO A 5 18.38 -15.46 2.25
CA PRO A 5 18.00 -15.06 0.87
C PRO A 5 16.98 -15.98 0.17
N GLY A 6 16.32 -16.88 0.91
CA GLY A 6 15.32 -17.83 0.40
C GLY A 6 13.86 -17.38 0.56
N GLN A 7 13.56 -16.45 1.48
CA GLN A 7 12.17 -16.10 1.81
C GLN A 7 11.50 -15.19 0.76
N ILE A 8 12.26 -14.32 0.09
CA ILE A 8 11.74 -13.47 -1.00
C ILE A 8 11.49 -14.28 -2.28
N LYS A 9 12.32 -15.30 -2.55
CA LYS A 9 12.11 -16.21 -3.68
C LYS A 9 10.82 -17.01 -3.53
N SER A 10 10.51 -17.47 -2.31
CA SER A 10 9.25 -18.15 -2.01
C SER A 10 8.02 -17.30 -2.34
N TRP A 11 8.05 -16.01 -2.02
CA TRP A 11 6.97 -15.07 -2.32
C TRP A 11 6.71 -14.93 -3.84
N PHE A 12 7.77 -14.82 -4.64
CA PHE A 12 7.66 -14.78 -6.10
C PHE A 12 7.23 -16.12 -6.72
N TYR A 13 7.66 -17.25 -6.16
CA TYR A 13 7.24 -18.58 -6.66
C TYR A 13 5.76 -18.87 -6.36
N TYR A 14 5.23 -18.39 -5.23
CA TYR A 14 3.81 -18.54 -4.91
C TYR A 14 2.90 -17.76 -5.87
N GLN A 15 3.41 -16.67 -6.46
CA GLN A 15 2.68 -15.90 -7.47
C GLN A 15 2.56 -16.62 -8.81
N LYS A 16 3.54 -17.47 -9.17
CA LYS A 16 3.54 -18.26 -10.42
C LYS A 16 2.70 -19.56 -10.36
N SER A 17 2.26 -19.98 -9.18
CA SER A 17 1.56 -21.27 -8.96
C SER A 17 0.04 -21.22 -9.21
N THR A 18 -0.54 -20.03 -9.43
CA THR A 18 -1.96 -19.96 -9.82
C THR A 18 -2.13 -20.41 -11.26
N LYS A 19 -2.78 -21.57 -11.42
CA LYS A 19 -3.10 -22.28 -12.66
C LYS A 19 -3.30 -21.33 -13.85
N THR A 20 -2.56 -21.63 -14.91
CA THR A 20 -2.55 -21.02 -16.25
C THR A 20 -3.96 -20.69 -16.77
N THR A 21 -4.50 -19.55 -16.36
CA THR A 21 -5.44 -18.83 -17.20
C THR A 21 -4.64 -18.28 -18.38
N LYS A 22 -5.22 -18.32 -19.58
CA LYS A 22 -4.64 -17.84 -20.84
C LYS A 22 -3.82 -16.57 -20.56
N ASN A 23 -2.65 -16.46 -21.19
CA ASN A 23 -1.64 -15.42 -21.00
C ASN A 23 -2.19 -14.02 -21.39
N VAL A 24 -3.18 -13.54 -20.63
CA VAL A 24 -3.84 -12.26 -20.80
C VAL A 24 -2.90 -11.26 -20.13
N PRO A 25 -2.20 -10.42 -20.91
CA PRO A 25 -1.38 -9.38 -20.31
C PRO A 25 -2.26 -8.57 -19.36
N PHE A 26 -1.72 -8.21 -18.21
CA PHE A 26 -2.39 -7.46 -17.14
C PHE A 26 -3.33 -8.21 -16.19
N ALA A 27 -3.73 -9.46 -16.46
CA ALA A 27 -4.69 -10.17 -15.61
C ALA A 27 -4.22 -10.36 -14.15
N LEU A 28 -2.93 -10.60 -13.93
CA LEU A 28 -2.35 -10.75 -12.59
C LEU A 28 -2.39 -9.44 -11.79
N TRP A 29 -2.15 -8.29 -12.43
CA TRP A 29 -2.16 -6.99 -11.76
C TRP A 29 -3.57 -6.50 -11.46
N ILE A 30 -4.51 -6.65 -12.40
CA ILE A 30 -5.93 -6.32 -12.14
C ILE A 30 -6.48 -7.17 -10.99
N THR A 31 -6.04 -8.43 -10.91
CA THR A 31 -6.39 -9.33 -9.79
C THR A 31 -5.72 -8.89 -8.49
N ALA A 32 -4.48 -8.40 -8.53
CA ALA A 32 -3.78 -7.88 -7.36
C ALA A 32 -4.40 -6.58 -6.81
N LEU A 33 -4.82 -5.67 -7.70
CA LEU A 33 -5.51 -4.42 -7.35
C LEU A 33 -6.87 -4.65 -6.68
N ARG A 34 -7.53 -5.76 -7.01
CA ARG A 34 -8.87 -6.12 -6.50
C ARG A 34 -8.84 -7.05 -5.29
N LYS A 35 -7.68 -7.53 -4.87
CA LYS A 35 -7.59 -8.44 -3.72
C LYS A 35 -7.71 -7.63 -2.43
N PRO A 36 -8.72 -7.90 -1.58
CA PRO A 36 -8.75 -7.34 -0.24
C PRO A 36 -7.55 -7.94 0.54
N PRO A 37 -7.15 -7.32 1.67
CA PRO A 37 -6.07 -7.85 2.48
C PRO A 37 -6.47 -9.22 3.06
N GLY A 38 -6.02 -10.30 2.41
CA GLY A 38 -6.14 -11.67 2.90
C GLY A 38 -6.76 -12.65 1.90
N PRO A 39 -6.52 -13.97 2.09
CA PRO A 39 -7.23 -15.00 1.32
C PRO A 39 -8.71 -15.01 1.70
N ALA A 40 -9.56 -15.49 0.78
CA ALA A 40 -10.97 -15.73 1.07
C ALA A 40 -11.11 -16.58 2.34
N PRO A 41 -12.05 -16.24 3.26
CA PRO A 41 -12.25 -16.97 4.49
C PRO A 41 -12.49 -18.45 4.19
N LYS A 42 -11.73 -19.33 4.84
CA LYS A 42 -11.96 -20.78 4.75
C LYS A 42 -12.95 -21.20 5.82
N ARG A 43 -13.83 -22.15 5.50
CA ARG A 43 -14.66 -22.81 6.51
C ARG A 43 -13.75 -23.48 7.54
N LEU A 44 -13.99 -23.20 8.81
CA LEU A 44 -13.32 -23.88 9.92
C LEU A 44 -13.82 -25.33 9.98
N THR A 45 -12.92 -26.26 10.29
CA THR A 45 -13.32 -27.63 10.62
C THR A 45 -14.10 -27.64 11.94
N PRO A 46 -15.03 -28.60 12.15
CA PRO A 46 -15.88 -28.61 13.34
C PRO A 46 -15.12 -28.51 14.66
N TYR A 47 -14.00 -29.23 14.81
CA TYR A 47 -13.17 -29.17 16.02
C TYR A 47 -12.45 -27.82 16.19
N HIS A 48 -12.06 -27.14 15.11
CA HIS A 48 -11.48 -25.78 15.22
C HIS A 48 -12.56 -24.75 15.57
N PHE A 49 -13.79 -24.95 15.10
CA PHE A 49 -14.93 -24.12 15.50
C PHE A 49 -15.25 -24.33 16.99
N TYR A 50 -15.30 -25.59 17.43
CA TYR A 50 -15.47 -25.99 18.83
C TYR A 50 -14.45 -25.33 19.78
N MET A 51 -13.17 -25.30 19.40
CA MET A 51 -12.11 -24.64 20.17
C MET A 51 -12.31 -23.14 20.39
N ARG A 52 -13.04 -22.47 19.48
CA ARG A 52 -13.28 -21.02 19.52
C ARG A 52 -14.71 -20.69 19.95
N HIS A 53 -15.51 -21.71 20.23
CA HIS A 53 -16.91 -21.53 20.57
C HIS A 53 -17.02 -21.06 22.03
N PRO A 54 -17.77 -19.99 22.34
CA PRO A 54 -17.84 -19.42 23.69
C PRO A 54 -18.18 -20.45 24.78
N ASP A 55 -19.04 -21.42 24.45
CA ASP A 55 -19.52 -22.41 25.43
C ASP A 55 -18.55 -23.57 25.68
N HIS A 56 -17.54 -23.75 24.81
CA HIS A 56 -16.66 -24.94 24.82
C HIS A 56 -15.16 -24.60 24.88
N GLU A 57 -14.76 -23.36 24.58
CA GLU A 57 -13.36 -22.90 24.62
C GLU A 57 -12.74 -23.10 26.02
N GLN A 58 -13.48 -22.78 27.08
CA GLN A 58 -13.01 -22.95 28.45
C GLN A 58 -12.77 -24.43 28.78
N LYS A 59 -13.71 -25.31 28.38
CA LYS A 59 -13.58 -26.75 28.60
C LYS A 59 -12.30 -27.31 27.95
N VAL A 60 -11.99 -26.87 26.72
CA VAL A 60 -10.77 -27.28 26.01
C VAL A 60 -9.53 -26.75 26.73
N SER A 61 -9.57 -25.50 27.19
CA SER A 61 -8.45 -24.86 27.89
C SER A 61 -8.14 -25.53 29.24
N ASP A 62 -9.17 -25.84 30.03
CA ASP A 62 -9.02 -26.50 31.33
C ASP A 62 -8.39 -27.89 31.18
N VAL A 63 -8.86 -28.68 30.20
CA VAL A 63 -8.30 -30.01 29.90
C VAL A 63 -6.87 -29.88 29.39
N PHE A 64 -6.59 -28.88 28.54
CA PHE A 64 -5.25 -28.62 28.05
C PHE A 64 -4.29 -28.25 29.18
N ASP A 65 -4.64 -27.31 30.06
CA ASP A 65 -3.78 -26.86 31.15
C ASP A 65 -3.51 -27.96 32.19
N ALA A 66 -4.50 -28.86 32.40
CA ALA A 66 -4.33 -30.01 33.27
C ALA A 66 -3.40 -31.09 32.67
N THR A 67 -3.43 -31.30 31.36
CA THR A 67 -2.74 -32.43 30.69
C THR A 67 -1.39 -32.04 30.09
N TRP A 68 -1.22 -30.79 29.67
CA TRP A 68 -0.01 -30.30 28.99
C TRP A 68 1.28 -30.44 29.82
N PRO A 69 1.31 -30.12 31.13
CA PRO A 69 2.52 -30.25 31.93
C PRO A 69 3.03 -31.70 32.01
N ALA A 70 2.13 -32.69 31.94
CA ALA A 70 2.46 -34.11 32.02
C ALA A 70 3.03 -34.67 30.71
N THR A 71 2.78 -34.03 29.57
CA THR A 71 3.23 -34.53 28.26
C THR A 71 4.74 -34.42 28.01
N GLY A 72 5.43 -33.47 28.67
CA GLY A 72 6.87 -33.23 28.46
C GLY A 72 7.28 -32.88 27.02
N LYS A 73 6.32 -32.49 26.16
CA LYS A 73 6.54 -32.14 24.76
C LYS A 73 7.01 -30.69 24.64
N ASP A 74 7.74 -30.41 23.55
CA ASP A 74 8.16 -29.06 23.21
C ASP A 74 6.98 -28.13 22.90
N HIS A 75 7.15 -26.83 23.15
CA HIS A 75 6.11 -25.82 22.94
C HIS A 75 5.67 -25.69 21.47
N SER A 76 6.45 -26.16 20.50
CA SER A 76 6.01 -26.26 19.10
C SER A 76 4.82 -27.21 18.88
N TYR A 77 4.57 -28.16 19.79
CA TYR A 77 3.47 -29.13 19.69
C TYR A 77 2.18 -28.69 20.40
N THR A 78 2.19 -27.53 21.07
CA THR A 78 1.09 -27.04 21.90
C THR A 78 -0.22 -26.96 21.11
N LEU A 79 -0.17 -26.42 19.90
CA LEU A 79 -1.35 -26.27 19.05
C LEU A 79 -1.90 -27.63 18.57
N ALA A 80 -1.02 -28.53 18.14
CA ALA A 80 -1.42 -29.86 17.69
C ALA A 80 -2.12 -30.63 18.83
N PHE A 81 -1.57 -30.55 20.03
CA PHE A 81 -2.15 -31.18 21.21
C PHE A 81 -3.52 -30.59 21.59
N ARG A 82 -3.69 -29.27 21.53
CA ARG A 82 -5.00 -28.62 21.70
C ARG A 82 -6.02 -29.10 20.67
N CYS A 83 -5.61 -29.26 19.41
CA CYS A 83 -6.48 -29.80 18.37
C CYS A 83 -6.91 -31.25 18.66
N ASP A 84 -6.04 -32.08 19.22
CA ASP A 84 -6.37 -33.46 19.56
C ASP A 84 -7.35 -33.53 20.74
N ILE A 85 -7.13 -32.76 21.80
CA ILE A 85 -8.10 -32.60 22.91
C ILE A 85 -9.45 -32.15 22.39
N ALA A 86 -9.49 -31.17 21.49
CA ALA A 86 -10.74 -30.68 20.94
C ALA A 86 -11.48 -31.73 20.11
N LYS A 87 -10.78 -32.61 19.38
CA LYS A 87 -11.41 -33.73 18.67
C LYS A 87 -12.00 -34.75 19.64
N GLU A 88 -11.27 -35.08 20.71
CA GLU A 88 -11.73 -36.04 21.72
C GLU A 88 -12.96 -35.52 22.45
N LEU A 89 -12.93 -34.26 22.89
CA LEU A 89 -14.07 -33.62 23.55
C LEU A 89 -15.27 -33.49 22.61
N LEU A 90 -15.06 -33.07 21.36
CA LEU A 90 -16.15 -32.98 20.38
C LEU A 90 -16.75 -34.35 20.06
N ALA A 91 -15.95 -35.42 20.05
CA ALA A 91 -16.45 -36.79 19.83
C ALA A 91 -17.26 -37.32 21.01
N ALA A 92 -16.98 -36.85 22.23
CA ALA A 92 -17.69 -37.22 23.45
C ALA A 92 -18.98 -36.41 23.68
N GLU A 93 -19.15 -35.26 23.02
CA GLU A 93 -20.39 -34.47 23.04
C GLU A 93 -21.53 -35.19 22.30
N THR A 94 -22.77 -34.81 22.62
CA THR A 94 -23.96 -35.45 22.04
C THR A 94 -24.13 -35.13 20.56
N ASP A 95 -24.85 -35.99 19.84
CA ASP A 95 -25.11 -35.83 18.41
C ASP A 95 -25.80 -34.48 18.12
N GLU A 96 -26.72 -34.04 18.99
CA GLU A 96 -27.44 -32.77 18.86
C GLU A 96 -26.51 -31.56 18.96
N VAL A 97 -25.51 -31.59 19.86
CA VAL A 97 -24.53 -30.52 20.03
C VAL A 97 -23.60 -30.44 18.82
N ARG A 98 -23.18 -31.59 18.28
CA ARG A 98 -22.34 -31.62 17.07
C ARG A 98 -23.08 -31.06 15.86
N ASP A 99 -24.34 -31.42 15.68
CA ASP A 99 -25.18 -30.92 14.58
C ASP A 99 -25.44 -29.42 14.71
N GLN A 100 -25.63 -28.91 15.94
CA GLN A 100 -25.77 -27.49 16.21
C GLN A 100 -24.50 -26.72 15.83
N LEU A 101 -23.33 -27.18 16.28
CA LEU A 101 -22.05 -26.57 15.97
C LEU A 101 -21.72 -26.60 14.48
N GLU A 102 -22.10 -27.67 13.78
CA GLU A 102 -21.93 -27.72 12.33
C GLU A 102 -22.77 -26.63 11.63
N ARG A 103 -24.04 -26.48 12.05
CA ARG A 103 -24.95 -25.48 11.49
C ARG A 103 -24.44 -24.06 11.74
N GLU A 104 -24.00 -23.78 12.95
CA GLU A 104 -23.41 -22.49 13.31
C GLU A 104 -22.09 -22.23 12.57
N GLY A 105 -21.25 -23.24 12.41
CA GLY A 105 -20.02 -23.14 11.63
C GLY A 105 -20.26 -22.84 10.16
N ILE A 106 -21.31 -23.41 9.56
CA ILE A 106 -21.76 -23.09 8.19
C ILE A 106 -22.23 -21.64 8.12
N GLU A 107 -23.06 -21.21 9.06
CA GLU A 107 -23.63 -19.86 9.08
C GLU A 107 -22.55 -18.79 9.30
N HIS A 108 -21.61 -19.03 10.21
CA HIS A 108 -20.46 -18.16 10.43
C HIS A 108 -19.60 -18.06 9.16
N HIS A 109 -19.39 -19.17 8.45
CA HIS A 109 -18.66 -19.14 7.18
C HIS A 109 -19.40 -18.36 6.10
N ARG A 110 -20.73 -18.54 5.98
CA ARG A 110 -21.58 -17.79 5.06
C ARG A 110 -21.48 -16.28 5.31
N LYS A 111 -21.62 -15.87 6.57
CA LYS A 111 -21.48 -14.46 6.97
C LYS A 111 -20.11 -13.89 6.65
N ALA A 112 -19.03 -14.64 6.94
CA ALA A 112 -17.67 -14.21 6.61
C ALA A 112 -17.44 -14.08 5.08
N LEU A 113 -18.04 -14.96 4.27
CA LEU A 113 -18.01 -14.83 2.81
C LEU A 113 -18.77 -13.60 2.33
N GLU A 114 -19.92 -13.31 2.92
CA GLU A 114 -20.70 -12.12 2.61
C GLU A 114 -19.93 -10.85 2.95
N GLU A 115 -19.37 -10.75 4.16
CA GLU A 115 -18.52 -9.62 4.58
C GLU A 115 -17.31 -9.44 3.65
N HIS A 116 -16.64 -10.52 3.28
CA HIS A 116 -15.53 -10.48 2.32
C HIS A 116 -15.98 -10.05 0.91
N SER A 117 -17.18 -10.47 0.48
CA SER A 117 -17.75 -10.06 -0.81
C SER A 117 -18.21 -8.60 -0.83
N VAL A 118 -18.74 -8.10 0.29
CA VAL A 118 -19.10 -6.70 0.48
C VAL A 118 -17.82 -5.87 0.49
N ALA A 119 -16.77 -6.30 1.17
CA ALA A 119 -15.47 -5.61 1.16
C ALA A 119 -14.87 -5.51 -0.25
N LEU A 120 -15.09 -6.52 -1.11
CA LEU A 120 -14.69 -6.50 -2.53
C LEU A 120 -15.46 -5.48 -3.38
N GLN A 121 -16.72 -5.21 -3.01
CA GLN A 121 -17.63 -4.33 -3.75
C GLN A 121 -17.81 -2.97 -3.07
N ALA A 122 -17.21 -2.78 -1.89
CA ALA A 122 -17.34 -1.57 -1.12
C ALA A 122 -16.77 -0.40 -1.91
N LYS A 123 -17.52 0.70 -1.92
CA LYS A 123 -17.03 1.96 -2.46
C LYS A 123 -15.78 2.39 -1.68
N PRO A 124 -14.85 3.11 -2.32
CA PRO A 124 -13.75 3.76 -1.62
C PRO A 124 -14.27 4.52 -0.40
N SER A 125 -13.54 4.43 0.71
CA SER A 125 -13.96 5.12 1.91
C SER A 125 -13.79 6.64 1.75
N ASP A 126 -14.82 7.41 2.10
CA ASP A 126 -14.80 8.87 2.07
C ASP A 126 -14.08 9.50 3.28
N LYS A 127 -13.49 8.68 4.16
CA LYS A 127 -12.75 9.17 5.34
C LYS A 127 -11.38 9.70 4.90
N PRO A 128 -10.95 10.89 5.36
CA PRO A 128 -9.67 11.48 4.97
C PRO A 128 -8.48 10.60 5.35
N GLU A 129 -8.54 9.91 6.49
CA GLU A 129 -7.49 8.97 6.94
C GLU A 129 -7.28 7.81 5.95
N HIS A 130 -8.36 7.24 5.43
CA HIS A 130 -8.29 6.15 4.46
C HIS A 130 -7.81 6.64 3.09
N GLN A 131 -8.16 7.88 2.72
CA GLN A 131 -7.68 8.50 1.48
C GLN A 131 -6.18 8.79 1.55
N GLN A 132 -5.69 9.31 2.68
CA GLN A 132 -4.25 9.52 2.87
C GLN A 132 -3.48 8.20 2.84
N GLN A 133 -3.99 7.16 3.51
CA GLN A 133 -3.39 5.82 3.44
C GLN A 133 -3.37 5.27 2.00
N ALA A 134 -4.42 5.52 1.21
CA ALA A 134 -4.45 5.14 -0.19
C ALA A 134 -3.41 5.92 -1.03
N CYS A 135 -3.24 7.22 -0.77
CA CYS A 135 -2.19 8.05 -1.37
C CYS A 135 -0.79 7.52 -1.05
N ASP A 136 -0.52 7.17 0.20
CA ASP A 136 0.78 6.63 0.64
C ASP A 136 1.09 5.28 -0.03
N LEU A 137 0.06 4.46 -0.25
CA LEU A 137 0.20 3.16 -0.91
C LEU A 137 0.19 3.25 -2.45
N LEU A 138 -0.15 4.40 -3.03
CA LEU A 138 -0.32 4.56 -4.47
C LEU A 138 0.95 4.14 -5.24
N ALA A 139 2.12 4.58 -4.79
CA ALA A 139 3.39 4.24 -5.43
C ALA A 139 3.67 2.74 -5.40
N THR A 140 3.48 2.11 -4.23
CA THR A 140 3.67 0.67 -4.01
C THR A 140 2.81 -0.18 -4.94
N VAL A 141 1.59 0.30 -5.22
CA VAL A 141 0.60 -0.43 -6.01
C VAL A 141 0.77 -0.18 -7.52
N VAL A 142 0.98 1.07 -7.91
CA VAL A 142 0.98 1.47 -9.33
C VAL A 142 2.33 1.26 -10.00
N GLN A 143 3.44 1.38 -9.27
CA GLN A 143 4.76 1.21 -9.87
C GLN A 143 4.95 -0.17 -10.52
N PRO A 144 4.62 -1.32 -9.87
CA PRO A 144 4.73 -2.63 -10.50
C PRO A 144 3.85 -2.78 -11.75
N LEU A 145 2.73 -2.05 -11.81
CA LEU A 145 1.86 -2.02 -12.99
C LEU A 145 2.55 -1.27 -14.15
N LEU A 146 3.16 -0.11 -13.90
CA LEU A 146 3.89 0.65 -14.91
C LEU A 146 5.08 -0.17 -15.46
N ASP A 147 5.83 -0.81 -14.56
CA ASP A 147 6.93 -1.71 -14.94
C ASP A 147 6.45 -2.90 -15.76
N GLY A 148 5.28 -3.43 -15.39
CA GLY A 148 4.57 -4.43 -16.16
C GLY A 148 4.25 -3.97 -17.58
N ILE A 149 3.60 -2.81 -17.73
CA ILE A 149 3.26 -2.25 -19.04
C ILE A 149 4.52 -2.10 -19.89
N ARG A 150 5.58 -1.51 -19.36
CA ARG A 150 6.86 -1.36 -20.07
C ARG A 150 7.45 -2.71 -20.48
N ALA A 151 7.44 -3.71 -19.59
CA ALA A 151 8.01 -5.03 -19.89
C ALA A 151 7.27 -5.74 -21.04
N TYR A 152 5.95 -5.56 -21.15
CA TYR A 152 5.15 -6.19 -22.21
C TYR A 152 5.11 -5.40 -23.52
N THR A 153 5.17 -4.06 -23.47
CA THR A 153 5.01 -3.20 -24.66
C THR A 153 6.31 -2.60 -25.17
N GLY A 154 7.35 -2.56 -24.34
CA GLY A 154 8.58 -1.81 -24.60
C GLY A 154 8.43 -0.29 -24.46
N TYR A 155 7.24 0.22 -24.11
CA TYR A 155 7.00 1.66 -23.99
C TYR A 155 7.64 2.25 -22.73
N GLN A 156 8.06 3.51 -22.84
CA GLN A 156 8.43 4.32 -21.68
C GLN A 156 7.14 4.92 -21.14
N VAL A 157 6.78 4.62 -19.90
CA VAL A 157 5.49 5.01 -19.33
C VAL A 157 5.73 5.82 -18.07
N TRP A 158 4.91 6.84 -17.85
CA TRP A 158 4.92 7.63 -16.62
C TRP A 158 3.49 7.99 -16.23
N MET A 159 3.31 8.27 -14.94
CA MET A 159 2.05 8.71 -14.36
C MET A 159 2.32 9.87 -13.41
N MET A 160 1.43 10.86 -13.42
CA MET A 160 1.40 11.95 -12.46
C MET A 160 0.03 11.99 -11.81
N ALA A 161 0.01 12.10 -10.49
CA ALA A 161 -1.18 12.28 -9.68
C ALA A 161 -0.90 13.38 -8.66
N GLY A 162 -1.92 14.10 -8.21
CA GLY A 162 -1.76 15.13 -7.20
C GLY A 162 -3.08 15.64 -6.68
N ALA A 163 -3.01 16.38 -5.58
CA ALA A 163 -4.16 16.98 -4.92
C ALA A 163 -3.90 18.48 -4.66
N PRO A 164 -4.95 19.32 -4.69
CA PRO A 164 -4.84 20.70 -4.24
C PRO A 164 -4.53 20.76 -2.74
N PRO A 165 -3.99 21.88 -2.25
CA PRO A 165 -3.71 22.05 -0.83
C PRO A 165 -5.00 22.03 -0.01
N GLU A 166 -4.95 21.40 1.17
CA GLU A 166 -6.09 21.34 2.10
C GLU A 166 -6.36 22.67 2.81
N ALA A 167 -5.35 23.54 2.91
CA ALA A 167 -5.42 24.83 3.57
C ALA A 167 -4.95 25.97 2.65
N PRO A 168 -5.49 27.19 2.80
CA PRO A 168 -4.98 28.38 2.11
C PRO A 168 -3.48 28.57 2.34
N GLY A 169 -2.69 28.71 1.27
CA GLY A 169 -1.23 28.83 1.35
C GLY A 169 -0.49 27.51 1.59
N GLY A 170 -1.17 26.36 1.55
CA GLY A 170 -0.53 25.05 1.59
C GLY A 170 0.17 24.69 0.28
N ASN A 171 1.08 23.71 0.35
CA ASN A 171 1.81 23.22 -0.81
C ASN A 171 0.94 22.26 -1.64
N PHE A 172 1.09 22.33 -2.96
CA PHE A 172 0.58 21.27 -3.83
C PHE A 172 1.36 19.99 -3.59
N VAL A 173 0.65 18.87 -3.52
CA VAL A 173 1.27 17.55 -3.46
C VAL A 173 1.09 16.88 -4.81
N THR A 174 2.21 16.64 -5.50
CA THR A 174 2.23 15.88 -6.76
C THR A 174 3.15 14.69 -6.61
N VAL A 175 2.65 13.51 -6.95
CA VAL A 175 3.38 12.25 -7.05
C VAL A 175 3.61 11.95 -8.52
N VAL A 176 4.87 11.73 -8.89
CA VAL A 176 5.23 11.29 -10.23
C VAL A 176 5.89 9.92 -10.16
N LEU A 177 5.37 8.97 -10.94
CA LEU A 177 5.88 7.61 -11.08
C LEU A 177 6.37 7.41 -12.53
N HIS A 178 7.48 6.70 -12.69
CA HIS A 178 8.09 6.44 -13.99
C HIS A 178 8.48 4.98 -14.12
N SER A 179 8.25 4.41 -15.30
CA SER A 179 8.86 3.15 -15.71
C SER A 179 9.69 3.36 -16.97
N GLY A 180 10.99 3.13 -16.79
CA GLY A 180 12.00 3.22 -17.83
C GLY A 180 12.90 4.46 -17.75
N LYS A 181 14.00 4.42 -18.52
CA LYS A 181 15.12 5.35 -18.44
C LYS A 181 15.74 5.59 -19.82
N THR A 182 16.47 6.70 -19.97
CA THR A 182 17.26 7.01 -21.18
C THR A 182 18.36 5.97 -21.42
N ALA A 183 18.80 5.84 -22.68
CA ALA A 183 19.85 4.91 -23.09
C ALA A 183 21.28 5.44 -22.86
N GLU A 184 21.43 6.51 -22.09
CA GLU A 184 22.73 7.14 -21.83
C GLU A 184 23.56 6.35 -20.81
N ALA A 185 24.86 6.67 -20.71
CA ALA A 185 25.77 6.07 -19.73
C ALA A 185 25.29 6.24 -18.28
N VAL A 186 24.54 7.32 -18.01
CA VAL A 186 23.81 7.53 -16.76
C VAL A 186 22.31 7.51 -17.08
N PRO A 187 21.61 6.39 -16.83
CA PRO A 187 20.19 6.27 -17.13
C PRO A 187 19.36 7.24 -16.30
N ARG A 188 18.66 8.16 -16.97
CA ARG A 188 17.80 9.17 -16.36
C ARG A 188 16.32 8.89 -16.64
N SER A 189 15.46 9.14 -15.66
CA SER A 189 14.01 9.14 -15.85
C SER A 189 13.55 10.37 -16.67
N PHE A 190 12.29 10.40 -17.09
CA PHE A 190 11.75 11.53 -17.86
C PHE A 190 11.86 12.86 -17.11
N ALA A 191 11.60 12.86 -15.80
CA ALA A 191 11.73 14.06 -14.96
C ALA A 191 13.19 14.49 -14.73
N GLU A 192 14.15 13.55 -14.76
CA GLU A 192 15.58 13.84 -14.55
C GLU A 192 16.31 14.23 -15.84
N TRP A 193 15.80 13.79 -16.99
CA TRP A 193 16.41 14.08 -18.30
C TRP A 193 16.40 15.58 -18.61
N ASP A 194 15.28 16.26 -18.36
CA ASP A 194 15.14 17.71 -18.44
C ASP A 194 14.33 18.22 -17.24
N ARG A 195 15.00 18.39 -16.11
CA ARG A 195 14.35 18.80 -14.85
C ARG A 195 13.67 20.17 -14.97
N GLU A 196 14.30 21.13 -15.64
CA GLU A 196 13.75 22.49 -15.76
C GLU A 196 12.53 22.51 -16.68
N GLY A 197 12.63 21.89 -17.85
CA GLY A 197 11.51 21.78 -18.78
C GLY A 197 10.36 20.95 -18.19
N PHE A 198 10.66 19.88 -17.45
CA PHE A 198 9.65 19.08 -16.76
C PHE A 198 8.88 19.91 -15.71
N MET A 199 9.59 20.64 -14.85
CA MET A 199 8.94 21.49 -13.83
C MET A 199 8.13 22.62 -14.48
N LYS A 200 8.68 23.27 -15.51
CA LYS A 200 8.07 24.43 -16.15
C LYS A 200 6.86 24.08 -17.03
N ASN A 201 6.91 22.97 -17.74
CA ASN A 201 5.93 22.64 -18.77
C ASN A 201 4.95 21.55 -18.33
N VAL A 202 5.39 20.58 -17.51
CA VAL A 202 4.55 19.44 -17.11
C VAL A 202 3.94 19.68 -15.73
N VAL A 203 4.78 19.86 -14.71
CA VAL A 203 4.32 20.04 -13.32
C VAL A 203 3.49 21.32 -13.20
N LYS A 204 3.99 22.45 -13.70
CA LYS A 204 3.25 23.72 -13.67
C LYS A 204 1.87 23.61 -14.32
N GLN A 205 1.78 22.99 -15.49
CA GLN A 205 0.50 22.85 -16.21
C GLN A 205 -0.47 21.97 -15.43
N PHE A 206 0.01 20.87 -14.84
CA PHE A 206 -0.80 20.02 -13.99
C PHE A 206 -1.26 20.73 -12.72
N THR A 207 -0.39 21.52 -12.08
CA THR A 207 -0.77 22.31 -10.91
C THR A 207 -1.79 23.39 -11.26
N CYS A 208 -1.66 24.07 -12.40
CA CYS A 208 -2.69 25.00 -12.87
C CYS A 208 -4.05 24.32 -13.04
N TYR A 209 -4.06 23.06 -13.50
CA TYR A 209 -5.29 22.25 -13.52
C TYR A 209 -5.81 21.95 -12.11
N LEU A 210 -4.94 21.58 -11.15
CA LEU A 210 -5.33 21.33 -9.75
C LEU A 210 -5.96 22.56 -9.08
N VAL A 211 -5.51 23.77 -9.40
CA VAL A 211 -6.15 25.01 -8.91
C VAL A 211 -7.63 25.08 -9.30
N GLU A 212 -7.96 24.69 -10.54
CA GLU A 212 -9.34 24.69 -11.02
C GLU A 212 -10.22 23.59 -10.38
N THR A 213 -9.61 22.63 -9.67
CA THR A 213 -10.36 21.61 -8.92
C THR A 213 -10.80 22.06 -7.54
N ILE A 214 -10.33 23.22 -7.05
CA ILE A 214 -10.73 23.79 -5.76
C ILE A 214 -12.14 24.40 -5.89
N PRO A 215 -13.10 24.04 -5.03
CA PRO A 215 -14.45 24.61 -5.05
C PRO A 215 -14.39 26.14 -4.87
N LYS A 216 -14.99 26.89 -5.81
CA LYS A 216 -15.00 28.38 -5.82
C LYS A 216 -15.73 29.03 -4.64
N THR A 217 -16.32 28.24 -3.75
CA THR A 217 -17.01 28.69 -2.54
C THR A 217 -16.05 29.13 -1.43
N ASP A 218 -14.82 28.62 -1.44
CA ASP A 218 -13.79 29.03 -0.49
C ASP A 218 -12.87 30.00 -1.21
N GLY A 219 -12.69 31.22 -0.68
CA GLY A 219 -11.82 32.27 -1.24
C GLY A 219 -10.32 31.94 -1.21
N VAL A 220 -9.97 30.66 -1.43
CA VAL A 220 -8.63 30.10 -1.48
C VAL A 220 -7.98 30.57 -2.78
N GLN A 221 -7.23 31.66 -2.70
CA GLN A 221 -6.28 32.02 -3.76
C GLN A 221 -5.11 31.05 -3.66
N ALA A 222 -4.97 30.16 -4.64
CA ALA A 222 -3.84 29.26 -4.71
C ALA A 222 -2.56 30.05 -5.07
N ASP A 223 -1.59 30.04 -4.16
CA ASP A 223 -0.27 30.61 -4.42
C ASP A 223 0.57 29.63 -5.25
N LEU A 224 0.79 29.97 -6.52
CA LEU A 224 1.57 29.16 -7.46
C LEU A 224 3.09 29.32 -7.29
N THR A 225 3.56 30.12 -6.31
CA THR A 225 5.00 30.34 -6.10
C THR A 225 5.68 29.21 -5.34
N ASN A 226 4.95 28.40 -4.57
CA ASN A 226 5.48 27.28 -3.77
C ASN A 226 5.06 25.91 -4.35
N LEU A 227 5.58 25.60 -5.54
CA LEU A 227 5.39 24.29 -6.17
C LEU A 227 6.37 23.27 -5.58
N GLU A 228 5.87 22.24 -4.91
CA GLU A 228 6.67 21.07 -4.53
C GLU A 228 6.16 19.84 -5.28
N ALA A 229 7.01 19.21 -6.08
CA ALA A 229 6.69 17.93 -6.70
C ALA A 229 7.54 16.84 -6.06
N VAL A 230 6.92 15.77 -5.59
CA VAL A 230 7.61 14.60 -5.08
C VAL A 230 7.73 13.61 -6.23
N CYS A 231 8.92 13.51 -6.81
CA CYS A 231 9.22 12.45 -7.77
C CYS A 231 9.64 11.20 -7.01
N ILE A 232 8.86 10.14 -7.18
CA ILE A 232 9.20 8.84 -6.63
C ILE A 232 9.79 8.02 -7.77
N THR A 233 11.08 7.78 -7.70
CA THR A 233 11.78 6.91 -8.64
C THR A 233 12.08 5.60 -7.93
N THR A 234 11.67 4.49 -8.51
CA THR A 234 12.03 3.17 -7.99
C THR A 234 13.06 2.56 -8.92
N ASN A 235 14.11 1.98 -8.35
CA ASN A 235 15.07 1.22 -9.13
C ASN A 235 14.59 -0.24 -9.29
N SER A 236 15.20 -0.99 -10.21
CA SER A 236 14.84 -2.40 -10.47
C SER A 236 15.03 -3.34 -9.26
N THR A 237 15.65 -2.85 -8.20
CA THR A 237 15.91 -3.58 -6.95
C THR A 237 14.77 -3.38 -5.93
N GLY A 238 13.81 -2.48 -6.22
CA GLY A 238 12.71 -2.15 -5.31
C GLY A 238 13.07 -1.07 -4.28
N ASP A 239 14.24 -0.44 -4.37
CA ASP A 239 14.51 0.75 -3.56
C ASP A 239 13.80 1.95 -4.17
N THR A 240 12.94 2.53 -3.34
CA THR A 240 12.21 3.77 -3.64
C THR A 240 13.09 4.96 -3.27
N ALA A 241 13.60 5.66 -4.28
CA ALA A 241 14.27 6.94 -4.12
C ALA A 241 13.24 8.07 -4.30
N THR A 242 12.89 8.70 -3.19
CA THR A 242 12.05 9.89 -3.16
C THR A 242 12.92 11.12 -3.39
N THR A 243 12.73 11.79 -4.53
CA THR A 243 13.39 13.05 -4.84
C THR A 243 12.36 14.16 -4.81
N VAL A 244 12.51 15.10 -3.87
CA VAL A 244 11.70 16.32 -3.85
C VAL A 244 12.25 17.27 -4.92
N LEU A 245 11.45 17.50 -5.97
CA LEU A 245 11.71 18.49 -6.98
C LEU A 245 11.13 19.83 -6.53
N ARG A 246 12.03 20.73 -6.10
CA ARG A 246 11.72 22.15 -5.93
C ARG A 246 12.06 22.93 -7.21
N PRO A 247 11.28 23.96 -7.57
CA PRO A 247 11.71 24.93 -8.56
C PRO A 247 13.03 25.55 -8.10
N PHE A 248 13.94 25.75 -9.05
CA PHE A 248 15.20 26.42 -8.78
C PHE A 248 14.88 27.88 -8.48
N LEU A 249 14.82 28.25 -7.20
CA LEU A 249 14.90 29.65 -6.80
C LEU A 249 16.27 30.13 -7.25
N ALA A 250 16.32 31.02 -8.23
CA ALA A 250 17.55 31.72 -8.57
C ALA A 250 18.15 32.28 -7.27
N PRO A 251 19.46 32.17 -7.04
CA PRO A 251 20.09 32.76 -5.87
C PRO A 251 19.69 34.24 -5.82
N VAL A 252 19.07 34.65 -4.71
CA VAL A 252 18.75 36.05 -4.46
C VAL A 252 20.07 36.82 -4.66
N PRO A 253 20.14 37.76 -5.63
CA PRO A 253 21.35 38.54 -5.82
C PRO A 253 21.68 39.22 -4.48
N PRO A 254 22.95 39.17 -4.04
CA PRO A 254 23.33 39.78 -2.78
C PRO A 254 22.87 41.23 -2.79
N ALA A 255 22.16 41.65 -1.73
CA ALA A 255 21.64 43.01 -1.60
C ALA A 255 22.79 44.00 -1.87
N GLU A 256 22.59 44.89 -2.84
CA GLU A 256 23.54 45.96 -3.10
C GLU A 256 23.77 46.73 -1.79
N PRO A 257 25.02 46.91 -1.34
CA PRO A 257 25.30 47.67 -0.14
C PRO A 257 24.81 49.11 -0.34
N PRO A 258 24.28 49.75 0.72
CA PRO A 258 23.77 51.11 0.62
C PRO A 258 24.90 52.05 0.16
N ALA A 259 24.60 52.91 -0.82
CA ALA A 259 25.52 53.91 -1.33
C ALA A 259 26.07 54.78 -0.18
N GLU A 260 27.35 54.58 0.13
CA GLU A 260 28.10 55.35 1.11
C GLU A 260 28.21 56.79 0.62
N GLN A 261 27.56 57.71 1.35
CA GLN A 261 27.61 59.13 1.07
C GLN A 261 29.03 59.66 1.29
N LEU A 262 29.68 60.03 0.19
CA LEU A 262 30.91 60.83 0.16
C LEU A 262 30.72 62.15 0.95
N GLN A 263 31.16 62.17 2.21
CA GLN A 263 31.42 63.42 2.91
C GLN A 263 32.79 63.97 2.47
N LYS A 264 32.73 65.11 1.78
CA LYS A 264 33.88 65.96 1.45
C LYS A 264 34.42 66.61 2.73
N ALA A 265 35.70 66.43 3.02
CA ALA A 265 36.42 67.26 3.98
C ALA A 265 36.89 68.57 3.31
N PRO A 266 36.75 69.74 3.95
CA PRO A 266 37.40 70.95 3.50
C PRO A 266 38.84 71.03 4.03
N ILE A 267 39.69 71.55 3.14
CA ILE A 267 41.08 72.05 3.21
C ILE A 267 41.69 72.20 4.61
#